data_AF-A0A842WP32-F1
#
_entry.id   AF-A0A842WP32-F1
#
_cell.length_a   1.000
_cell.length_b   1.000
_cell.length_c   1.000
_cell.angle_alpha   90.00
_cell.angle_beta   90.00
_cell.angle_gamma   90.00
#
_symmetry.space_group_name_H-M   'P 1'
#
loop_
_entity.id
_entity.type
_entity.pdbx_description
1 polymer ?
#
loop_
_entity_poly.entity_id
_entity_poly.type
_entity_poly.pdbx_seq_one_letter_code
_entity_poly.pdbx_strand_id
1 'polypeptide(L)'
;MTEEIGNTDLIERLLLITTLNSTLIHFLITSQVEGSIDPDRVDSLTQGLTRTRSWLEDLTNAPKIPPSTQNIVGLLVKRLSQIESVLPKLSLIAKQAEDNKTPTAEILSLLDGGEITHPAVKEATKAAVSTIQDDKLEPLVDFSSPQQAEPKEPYKKVGVENDEWGLIGQTQRMIQQYSKRCHALLPTFWLEVLRELHRYESSSPYIGDAIEMPARIVVRIVKGLLTEAPGARLLQDLMKKRAQENYLDASEIERVERAVSKYFSGLEDVLKGEDVNVQEKILDAHTAFDGFGWGGPDLEKRLIKRINQRCEEAMQNAETGSDPQRQVIYAEITKLLCKLQHAILAEPRLREILAQMKP
;
A
#
# COMPACT_ATOMS: atom_id res chain seq x y z
N MET A 1 11.67 -7.16 40.49
CA MET A 1 10.30 -6.63 40.56
C MET A 1 9.52 -7.32 39.47
N THR A 2 8.62 -8.21 39.87
CA THR A 2 7.79 -9.06 39.00
C THR A 2 6.47 -8.33 38.75
N GLU A 3 6.27 -7.78 37.56
CA GLU A 3 4.97 -7.24 37.17
C GLU A 3 4.01 -8.40 36.95
N GLU A 4 2.90 -8.38 37.70
CA GLU A 4 1.72 -9.19 37.38
C GLU A 4 1.29 -8.82 35.96
N ILE A 5 1.26 -9.80 35.04
CA ILE A 5 0.60 -9.63 33.76
C ILE A 5 -0.89 -9.44 34.07
N GLY A 6 -1.31 -8.19 34.21
CA GLY A 6 -2.68 -7.84 34.57
C GLY A 6 -3.66 -8.38 33.54
N ASN A 7 -4.85 -8.80 33.98
CA ASN A 7 -5.92 -9.29 33.11
C ASN A 7 -6.23 -8.36 31.92
N THR A 8 -5.97 -7.06 32.06
CA THR A 8 -6.05 -6.05 30.99
C THR A 8 -5.07 -6.30 29.84
N ASP A 9 -3.83 -6.69 30.14
CA ASP A 9 -2.81 -7.00 29.12
C ASP A 9 -3.21 -8.26 28.33
N LEU A 10 -3.84 -9.23 29.00
CA LEU A 10 -4.32 -10.46 28.37
C LEU A 10 -5.57 -10.22 27.51
N ILE A 11 -6.48 -9.33 27.93
CA ILE A 11 -7.68 -8.94 27.16
C ILE A 11 -7.30 -8.11 25.92
N GLU A 12 -6.44 -7.09 26.06
CA GLU A 12 -5.98 -6.28 24.92
C GLU A 12 -5.26 -7.14 23.87
N ARG A 13 -4.57 -8.20 24.30
CA ARG A 13 -3.83 -9.12 23.42
C ARG A 13 -4.73 -10.21 22.81
N LEU A 14 -5.76 -10.67 23.50
CA LEU A 14 -6.81 -11.50 22.89
C LEU A 14 -7.58 -10.72 21.81
N LEU A 15 -7.87 -9.44 22.07
CA LEU A 15 -8.41 -8.53 21.06
C LEU A 15 -7.48 -8.44 19.84
N LEU A 16 -6.17 -8.37 20.04
CA LEU A 16 -5.20 -8.38 18.93
C LEU A 16 -5.25 -9.67 18.11
N ILE A 17 -5.35 -10.84 18.74
CA ILE A 17 -5.50 -12.12 18.02
C ILE A 17 -6.79 -12.11 17.20
N THR A 18 -7.90 -11.61 17.75
CA THR A 18 -9.14 -11.47 16.98
C THR A 18 -9.00 -10.44 15.85
N THR A 19 -8.25 -9.36 16.06
CA THR A 19 -8.02 -8.32 15.04
C THR A 19 -7.14 -8.88 13.92
N LEU A 20 -6.03 -9.54 14.24
CA LEU A 20 -5.15 -10.22 13.29
C LEU A 20 -5.87 -11.31 12.52
N ASN A 21 -6.68 -12.14 13.19
CA ASN A 21 -7.51 -13.13 12.52
C ASN A 21 -8.53 -12.47 11.58
N SER A 22 -9.14 -11.36 11.99
CA SER A 22 -10.03 -10.58 11.13
C SER A 22 -9.27 -10.01 9.92
N THR A 23 -8.09 -9.40 10.11
CA THR A 23 -7.27 -8.88 9.01
C THR A 23 -6.80 -10.00 8.08
N LEU A 24 -6.56 -11.20 8.59
CA LEU A 24 -6.14 -12.37 7.83
C LEU A 24 -7.29 -13.00 7.05
N ILE A 25 -8.47 -13.09 7.66
CA ILE A 25 -9.71 -13.51 6.98
C ILE A 25 -10.05 -12.51 5.88
N HIS A 26 -10.02 -11.20 6.17
CA HIS A 26 -10.19 -10.18 5.16
C HIS A 26 -9.14 -10.32 4.06
N PHE A 27 -7.86 -10.49 4.39
CA PHE A 27 -6.82 -10.71 3.37
C PHE A 27 -7.12 -11.90 2.46
N LEU A 28 -7.53 -13.05 3.02
CA LEU A 28 -7.89 -14.22 2.23
C LEU A 28 -9.11 -13.96 1.33
N ILE A 29 -10.15 -13.33 1.86
CA ILE A 29 -11.35 -12.97 1.10
C ILE A 29 -11.00 -11.97 0.00
N THR A 30 -10.29 -10.88 0.33
CA THR A 30 -9.86 -9.87 -0.64
C THR A 30 -8.99 -10.48 -1.73
N SER A 31 -8.04 -11.38 -1.38
CA SER A 31 -7.19 -12.05 -2.37
C SER A 31 -7.97 -12.96 -3.33
N GLN A 32 -9.10 -13.53 -2.88
CA GLN A 32 -9.99 -14.32 -3.73
C GLN A 32 -10.89 -13.46 -4.61
N VAL A 33 -11.28 -12.28 -4.13
CA VAL A 33 -12.17 -11.36 -4.85
C VAL A 33 -11.41 -10.51 -5.87
N GLU A 34 -10.28 -9.92 -5.48
CA GLU A 34 -9.49 -9.02 -6.34
C GLU A 34 -8.61 -9.76 -7.36
N GLY A 35 -8.40 -11.07 -7.19
CA GLY A 35 -7.53 -11.87 -8.07
C GLY A 35 -6.06 -11.43 -8.11
N SER A 36 -5.67 -10.50 -7.23
CA SER A 36 -4.32 -9.97 -7.09
C SER A 36 -3.97 -9.82 -5.60
N ILE A 37 -2.69 -9.88 -5.28
CA ILE A 37 -2.19 -9.86 -3.89
C ILE A 37 -1.31 -8.64 -3.73
N ASP A 38 -1.62 -7.77 -2.76
CA ASP A 38 -0.77 -6.62 -2.44
C ASP A 38 0.43 -7.05 -1.59
N PRO A 39 1.67 -7.03 -2.12
CA PRO A 39 2.84 -7.56 -1.42
C PRO A 39 3.14 -6.84 -0.11
N ASP A 40 2.87 -5.53 -0.02
CA ASP A 40 3.12 -4.76 1.20
C ASP A 40 2.13 -5.11 2.32
N ARG A 41 0.89 -5.46 1.96
CA ARG A 41 -0.11 -6.02 2.89
C ARG A 41 0.33 -7.40 3.39
N VAL A 42 0.88 -8.24 2.51
CA VAL A 42 1.44 -9.55 2.90
C VAL A 42 2.65 -9.41 3.81
N ASP A 43 3.56 -8.50 3.50
CA ASP A 43 4.77 -8.25 4.31
C ASP A 43 4.38 -7.73 5.71
N SER A 44 3.45 -6.77 5.78
CA SER A 44 2.88 -6.24 7.03
C SER A 44 2.22 -7.35 7.87
N LEU A 45 1.38 -8.20 7.25
CA LEU A 45 0.74 -9.34 7.91
C LEU A 45 1.75 -10.37 8.40
N THR A 46 2.73 -10.73 7.56
CA THR A 46 3.80 -11.69 7.89
C THR A 46 4.53 -11.23 9.16
N GLN A 47 4.95 -9.97 9.18
CA GLN A 47 5.66 -9.40 10.31
C GLN A 47 4.81 -9.32 11.58
N GLY A 48 3.52 -8.97 11.46
CA GLY A 48 2.59 -8.97 12.57
C GLY A 48 2.39 -10.38 13.17
N LEU A 49 2.32 -11.40 12.33
CA LEU A 49 2.16 -12.79 12.73
C LEU A 49 3.43 -13.37 13.36
N THR A 50 4.62 -13.10 12.80
CA THR A 50 5.90 -13.56 13.38
C THR A 50 6.10 -13.03 14.81
N ARG A 51 5.80 -11.75 15.06
CA ARG A 51 5.90 -11.19 16.42
C ARG A 51 4.83 -11.74 17.36
N THR A 52 3.60 -11.87 16.89
CA THR A 52 2.51 -12.47 17.69
C THR A 52 2.85 -13.91 18.06
N ARG A 53 3.46 -14.66 17.14
CA ARG A 53 3.95 -16.01 17.38
C ARG A 53 5.08 -16.04 18.40
N SER A 54 6.13 -15.23 18.22
CA SER A 54 7.25 -15.13 19.18
C SER A 54 6.73 -14.83 20.58
N TRP A 55 5.76 -13.93 20.71
CA TRP A 55 5.14 -13.63 21.99
C TRP A 55 4.31 -14.80 22.55
N LEU A 56 3.53 -15.49 21.73
CA LEU A 56 2.79 -16.68 22.18
C LEU A 56 3.74 -17.81 22.62
N GLU A 57 4.89 -17.95 21.96
CA GLU A 57 5.98 -18.86 22.35
C GLU A 57 6.58 -18.45 23.70
N ASP A 58 6.86 -17.16 23.90
CA ASP A 58 7.33 -16.63 25.20
C ASP A 58 6.27 -16.81 26.30
N LEU A 59 4.99 -16.65 25.98
CA LEU A 59 3.87 -16.85 26.89
C LEU A 59 3.74 -18.33 27.28
N THR A 60 3.90 -19.28 26.36
CA THR A 60 3.90 -20.71 26.69
C THR A 60 5.01 -21.10 27.68
N ASN A 61 6.11 -20.36 27.67
CA ASN A 61 7.28 -20.58 28.54
C ASN A 61 7.18 -19.83 29.88
N ALA A 62 6.17 -18.98 30.09
CA ALA A 62 6.03 -18.20 31.32
C ALA A 62 5.51 -19.07 32.50
N PRO A 63 6.11 -18.95 33.70
CA PRO A 63 5.65 -19.69 34.87
C PRO A 63 4.28 -19.15 35.34
N LYS A 64 3.33 -20.07 35.61
CA LYS A 64 1.95 -19.88 36.15
C LYS A 64 0.77 -19.85 35.16
N ILE A 65 0.92 -20.27 33.91
CA ILE A 65 -0.24 -20.39 32.99
C ILE A 65 -0.92 -21.77 33.16
N PRO A 66 -2.26 -21.84 33.24
CA PRO A 66 -2.98 -23.11 33.30
C PRO A 66 -2.66 -24.02 32.09
N PRO A 67 -2.55 -25.35 32.27
CA PRO A 67 -2.22 -26.28 31.19
C PRO A 67 -3.22 -26.24 30.01
N SER A 68 -4.49 -25.97 30.29
CA SER A 68 -5.52 -25.79 29.25
C SER A 68 -5.26 -24.57 28.36
N THR A 69 -4.83 -23.45 28.97
CA THR A 69 -4.44 -22.23 28.25
C THR A 69 -3.15 -22.45 27.48
N GLN A 70 -2.15 -23.15 28.05
CA GLN A 70 -0.92 -23.51 27.33
C GLN A 70 -1.20 -24.39 26.10
N ASN A 71 -2.12 -25.35 26.18
CA ASN A 71 -2.48 -26.20 25.03
C ASN A 71 -3.17 -25.40 23.91
N ILE A 72 -4.06 -24.47 24.26
CA ILE A 72 -4.73 -23.59 23.28
C ILE A 72 -3.71 -22.64 22.63
N VAL A 73 -2.85 -22.03 23.43
CA VAL A 73 -1.78 -21.14 22.94
C VAL A 73 -0.80 -21.91 22.05
N GLY A 74 -0.40 -23.12 22.41
CA GLY A 74 0.46 -23.97 21.58
C GLY A 74 -0.18 -24.37 20.24
N LEU A 75 -1.50 -24.61 20.21
CA LEU A 75 -2.24 -24.82 18.96
C LEU A 75 -2.27 -23.56 18.09
N LEU A 76 -2.44 -22.38 18.71
CA LEU A 76 -2.38 -21.09 18.00
C LEU A 76 -0.99 -20.84 17.42
N VAL A 77 0.09 -21.08 18.17
CA VAL A 77 1.48 -20.99 17.68
C VAL A 77 1.68 -21.89 16.46
N LYS A 78 1.21 -23.14 16.53
CA LYS A 78 1.33 -24.11 15.41
C LYS A 78 0.55 -23.68 14.17
N ARG A 79 -0.61 -23.05 14.33
CA ARG A 79 -1.39 -22.51 13.19
C ARG A 79 -0.74 -21.26 12.60
N LEU A 80 -0.27 -20.36 13.45
CA LEU A 80 0.46 -19.17 13.02
C LEU A 80 1.75 -19.53 12.28
N SER A 81 2.50 -20.53 12.72
CA SER A 81 3.71 -21.00 12.04
C SER A 81 3.43 -21.58 10.65
N GLN A 82 2.28 -22.24 10.47
CA GLN A 82 1.87 -22.76 9.16
C GLN A 82 1.57 -21.61 8.20
N ILE A 83 0.85 -20.59 8.66
CA ILE A 83 0.51 -19.40 7.88
C ILE A 83 1.76 -18.58 7.55
N GLU A 84 2.64 -18.36 8.54
CA GLU A 84 3.93 -17.67 8.39
C GLU A 84 4.83 -18.33 7.34
N SER A 85 4.79 -19.65 7.18
CA SER A 85 5.60 -20.35 6.18
C SER A 85 5.15 -20.13 4.72
N VAL A 86 3.91 -19.63 4.55
CA VAL A 86 3.25 -19.45 3.25
C VAL A 86 3.25 -17.98 2.82
N LEU A 87 3.07 -17.04 3.75
CA LEU A 87 2.94 -15.61 3.42
C LEU A 87 4.18 -15.00 2.73
N PRO A 88 5.44 -15.23 3.15
CA PRO A 88 6.61 -14.72 2.44
C PRO A 88 6.69 -15.23 0.98
N LYS A 89 6.24 -16.47 0.75
CA LYS A 89 6.21 -17.06 -0.60
C LYS A 89 5.15 -16.37 -1.46
N LEU A 90 3.99 -16.05 -0.88
CA LEU A 90 2.94 -15.27 -1.55
C LEU A 90 3.38 -13.84 -1.83
N SER A 91 4.09 -13.17 -0.91
CA SER A 91 4.67 -11.84 -1.14
C SER A 91 5.65 -11.85 -2.31
N LEU A 92 6.53 -12.85 -2.37
CA LEU A 92 7.51 -12.99 -3.44
C LEU A 92 6.83 -13.26 -4.80
N ILE A 93 5.82 -14.14 -4.83
CA ILE A 93 5.02 -14.39 -6.04
C ILE A 93 4.24 -13.13 -6.45
N ALA A 94 3.70 -12.38 -5.50
CA ALA A 94 2.99 -11.14 -5.77
C ALA A 94 3.92 -10.06 -6.35
N LYS A 95 5.13 -9.90 -5.79
CA LYS A 95 6.16 -9.00 -6.34
C LYS A 95 6.54 -9.41 -7.77
N GLN A 96 6.81 -10.70 -8.00
CA GLN A 96 7.10 -11.22 -9.34
C GLN A 96 5.94 -11.03 -10.33
N ALA A 97 4.69 -11.20 -9.88
CA ALA A 97 3.51 -10.98 -10.71
C ALA A 97 3.27 -9.48 -11.02
N GLU A 98 3.68 -8.57 -10.14
CA GLU A 98 3.69 -7.13 -10.40
C GLU A 98 4.83 -6.73 -11.34
N ASP A 99 6.03 -7.28 -11.15
CA ASP A 99 7.18 -7.03 -12.01
C ASP A 99 6.88 -7.47 -13.45
N ASN A 100 6.25 -8.63 -13.63
CA ASN A 100 5.80 -9.14 -14.93
C ASN A 100 4.68 -8.31 -15.58
N LYS A 101 4.01 -7.42 -14.85
CA LYS A 101 3.02 -6.47 -15.42
C LYS A 101 3.67 -5.15 -15.84
N THR A 102 4.97 -4.97 -15.65
CA THR A 102 5.69 -3.82 -16.17
C THR A 102 6.16 -4.09 -17.61
N PRO A 103 5.89 -3.18 -18.58
CA PRO A 103 6.33 -3.36 -19.97
C PRO A 103 7.84 -3.59 -20.10
N THR A 104 8.61 -3.04 -19.16
CA THR A 104 10.07 -3.22 -19.03
C THR A 104 10.49 -4.65 -18.75
N ALA A 105 9.71 -5.43 -17.98
CA ALA A 105 10.00 -6.83 -17.70
C ALA A 105 9.60 -7.76 -18.86
N GLU A 106 8.55 -7.40 -19.63
CA GLU A 106 8.22 -8.10 -20.88
C GLU A 106 9.33 -7.90 -21.93
N ILE A 107 9.88 -6.69 -22.04
CA ILE A 107 11.00 -6.39 -22.95
C ILE A 107 12.28 -7.11 -22.49
N LEU A 108 12.58 -7.15 -21.18
CA LEU A 108 13.75 -7.85 -20.64
C LEU A 108 13.62 -9.38 -20.77
N SER A 109 12.44 -9.96 -20.55
CA SER A 109 12.21 -11.40 -20.73
C SER A 109 12.24 -11.84 -22.20
N LEU A 110 11.84 -10.97 -23.13
CA LEU A 110 12.03 -11.16 -24.58
C LEU A 110 13.50 -11.06 -24.99
N LEU A 111 14.31 -10.27 -24.28
CA LEU A 111 15.75 -10.13 -24.53
C LEU A 111 16.59 -11.26 -23.92
N ASP A 112 16.15 -11.86 -22.80
CA ASP A 112 16.87 -12.92 -22.09
C ASP A 112 16.62 -14.36 -22.60
N GLY A 113 15.81 -14.53 -23.66
CA GLY A 113 15.83 -15.75 -24.49
C GLY A 113 15.51 -17.08 -23.77
N GLY A 114 14.66 -17.07 -22.74
CA GLY A 114 14.25 -18.26 -21.99
C GLY A 114 12.90 -18.84 -22.45
N GLU A 115 12.91 -20.06 -22.96
CA GLU A 115 11.73 -20.83 -23.39
C GLU A 115 10.62 -20.86 -22.31
N ILE A 116 9.49 -20.21 -22.61
CA ILE A 116 8.23 -20.45 -21.89
C ILE A 116 7.53 -21.62 -22.59
N THR A 117 7.60 -22.80 -21.99
CA THR A 117 6.66 -23.88 -22.27
C THR A 117 5.28 -23.46 -21.79
N HIS A 118 4.45 -22.96 -22.71
CA HIS A 118 3.01 -22.81 -22.49
C HIS A 118 2.35 -24.20 -22.37
N PRO A 119 1.52 -24.46 -21.33
CA PRO A 119 0.52 -25.51 -21.44
C PRO A 119 -0.59 -25.01 -22.35
N ALA A 120 -0.71 -25.67 -23.51
CA ALA A 120 -1.66 -25.39 -24.56
C ALA A 120 -3.11 -25.36 -24.08
N VAL A 121 -3.78 -24.22 -24.28
CA VAL A 121 -5.22 -24.16 -24.48
C VAL A 121 -5.51 -24.84 -25.82
N LYS A 122 -6.14 -26.02 -25.75
CA LYS A 122 -6.68 -26.70 -26.93
C LYS A 122 -7.91 -25.96 -27.40
N GLU A 123 -7.78 -25.17 -28.46
CA GLU A 123 -8.90 -24.96 -29.38
C GLU A 123 -8.52 -25.44 -30.78
N ALA A 124 -9.24 -26.49 -31.18
CA ALA A 124 -9.18 -27.07 -32.49
C ALA A 124 -10.02 -26.22 -33.44
N THR A 125 -9.43 -25.76 -34.54
CA THR A 125 -10.12 -25.76 -35.83
C THR A 125 -9.11 -25.95 -36.95
N LYS A 126 -9.53 -26.77 -37.90
CA LYS A 126 -8.70 -27.48 -38.87
C LYS A 126 -8.22 -26.57 -39.99
N ALA A 127 -7.01 -26.90 -40.45
CA ALA A 127 -6.40 -26.46 -41.69
C ALA A 127 -7.23 -26.78 -42.93
N ALA A 128 -7.12 -25.91 -43.93
CA ALA A 128 -7.13 -26.29 -45.33
C ALA A 128 -5.86 -25.72 -45.98
N VAL A 129 -5.18 -26.60 -46.71
CA VAL A 129 -3.82 -26.49 -47.27
C VAL A 129 -3.92 -26.12 -48.74
N SER A 130 -3.00 -25.27 -49.25
CA SER A 130 -2.38 -25.46 -50.57
C SER A 130 -1.23 -24.47 -50.84
N THR A 131 -0.01 -24.93 -50.58
CA THR A 131 1.21 -24.90 -51.42
C THR A 131 1.39 -23.98 -52.65
N ILE A 132 2.57 -23.31 -52.67
CA ILE A 132 3.64 -23.27 -53.72
C ILE A 132 3.81 -22.02 -54.65
N GLN A 133 5.01 -21.41 -54.47
CA GLN A 133 5.99 -20.77 -55.41
C GLN A 133 5.85 -19.33 -55.96
N ASP A 134 6.94 -18.58 -55.70
CA ASP A 134 7.69 -17.57 -56.47
C ASP A 134 7.03 -16.94 -57.71
N ASP A 135 6.96 -15.59 -57.75
CA ASP A 135 7.76 -14.80 -58.71
C ASP A 135 7.80 -13.29 -58.40
N LYS A 136 8.83 -12.63 -58.96
CA LYS A 136 9.16 -11.19 -58.89
C LYS A 136 8.14 -10.26 -59.58
N LEU A 137 8.13 -8.98 -59.14
CA LEU A 137 8.05 -7.70 -59.90
C LEU A 137 7.05 -6.66 -59.32
N GLU A 138 7.60 -5.69 -58.57
CA GLU A 138 7.52 -4.21 -58.79
C GLU A 138 6.16 -3.42 -58.82
N PRO A 139 6.17 -2.07 -58.66
CA PRO A 139 5.50 -1.35 -57.56
C PRO A 139 4.34 -0.43 -57.99
N LEU A 140 3.44 0.04 -57.09
CA LEU A 140 2.69 1.31 -57.26
C LEU A 140 1.87 1.74 -56.00
N VAL A 141 2.27 2.88 -55.43
CA VAL A 141 1.44 4.04 -55.02
C VAL A 141 0.35 3.88 -53.94
N ASP A 142 0.68 4.45 -52.78
CA ASP A 142 -0.09 5.46 -52.01
C ASP A 142 -1.54 5.15 -51.60
N PHE A 143 -1.72 4.72 -50.34
CA PHE A 143 -2.91 5.01 -49.54
C PHE A 143 -2.49 5.17 -48.07
N SER A 144 -2.29 6.41 -47.66
CA SER A 144 -2.72 6.97 -46.37
C SER A 144 -2.88 5.92 -45.25
N SER A 145 -1.77 5.59 -44.58
CA SER A 145 -1.85 5.00 -43.25
C SER A 145 -2.55 6.02 -42.35
N PRO A 146 -3.72 5.71 -41.76
CA PRO A 146 -4.20 6.49 -40.64
C PRO A 146 -3.08 6.44 -39.60
N GLN A 147 -2.64 7.59 -39.11
CA GLN A 147 -1.94 7.64 -37.83
C GLN A 147 -2.77 6.81 -36.87
N GLN A 148 -2.31 5.59 -36.57
CA GLN A 148 -2.77 4.85 -35.41
C GLN A 148 -2.49 5.81 -34.26
N ALA A 149 -3.56 6.40 -33.74
CA ALA A 149 -3.48 7.21 -32.54
C ALA A 149 -2.81 6.31 -31.50
N GLU A 150 -1.58 6.65 -31.13
CA GLU A 150 -0.95 6.07 -29.96
C GLU A 150 -1.98 6.15 -28.83
N PRO A 151 -2.28 5.04 -28.14
CA PRO A 151 -3.23 5.08 -27.03
C PRO A 151 -2.70 6.11 -26.04
N LYS A 152 -3.41 7.25 -25.91
CA LYS A 152 -3.01 8.31 -24.98
C LYS A 152 -2.98 7.69 -23.59
N GLU A 153 -1.78 7.53 -23.05
CA GLU A 153 -1.62 7.07 -21.67
C GLU A 153 -2.42 8.01 -20.76
N PRO A 154 -3.25 7.46 -19.86
CA PRO A 154 -4.20 8.24 -19.05
C PRO A 154 -3.50 9.25 -18.13
N TYR A 155 -2.24 9.00 -17.80
CA TYR A 155 -1.36 9.88 -17.06
C TYR A 155 0.10 9.55 -17.42
N LYS A 156 0.99 10.53 -17.26
CA LYS A 156 2.44 10.37 -17.44
C LYS A 156 3.14 10.78 -16.16
N LYS A 157 4.08 9.95 -15.68
CA LYS A 157 5.01 10.33 -14.62
C LYS A 157 6.11 11.22 -15.20
N VAL A 158 6.20 12.44 -14.70
CA VAL A 158 7.19 13.44 -15.06
C VAL A 158 8.34 13.39 -14.05
N GLY A 159 9.57 13.55 -14.55
CA GLY A 159 10.77 13.51 -13.70
C GLY A 159 10.94 14.73 -12.78
N VAL A 160 10.10 15.75 -12.93
CA VAL A 160 10.14 16.98 -12.13
C VAL A 160 8.74 17.20 -11.54
N GLU A 161 8.70 17.43 -10.23
CA GLU A 161 7.48 17.67 -9.46
C GLU A 161 6.86 19.03 -9.83
N ASN A 162 5.56 19.05 -10.13
CA ASN A 162 4.83 20.29 -10.42
C ASN A 162 4.05 20.75 -9.17
N ASP A 163 4.62 21.66 -8.37
CA ASP A 163 3.99 22.21 -7.14
C ASP A 163 3.04 23.38 -7.45
N GLU A 164 2.05 23.18 -8.33
CA GLU A 164 1.10 24.24 -8.73
C GLU A 164 0.36 24.86 -7.53
N TRP A 165 0.14 24.06 -6.48
CA TRP A 165 -0.58 24.47 -5.26
C TRP A 165 0.33 24.94 -4.13
N GLY A 166 1.66 24.91 -4.30
CA GLY A 166 2.63 25.31 -3.28
C GLY A 166 2.62 24.45 -2.01
N LEU A 167 2.06 23.24 -2.06
CA LEU A 167 1.89 22.33 -0.92
C LEU A 167 3.21 21.66 -0.54
N ILE A 168 4.05 21.31 -1.52
CA ILE A 168 5.36 20.67 -1.28
C ILE A 168 6.27 21.66 -0.57
N GLY A 169 6.41 22.88 -1.11
CA GLY A 169 7.27 23.90 -0.53
C GLY A 169 6.82 24.36 0.85
N GLN A 170 5.51 24.40 1.13
CA GLN A 170 4.99 24.69 2.47
C GLN A 170 5.30 23.57 3.46
N THR A 171 5.06 22.32 3.07
CA THR A 171 5.26 21.15 3.94
C THR A 171 6.74 20.95 4.27
N GLN A 172 7.63 21.11 3.28
CA GLN A 172 9.07 21.04 3.48
C GLN A 172 9.57 22.11 4.46
N ARG A 173 9.12 23.36 4.32
CA ARG A 173 9.45 24.44 5.27
C ARG A 173 8.97 24.13 6.69
N MET A 174 7.76 23.60 6.82
CA MET A 174 7.21 23.18 8.11
C MET A 174 8.06 22.08 8.74
N ILE A 175 8.43 21.03 7.99
CA ILE A 175 9.30 19.96 8.49
C ILE A 175 10.64 20.54 8.94
N GLN A 176 11.29 21.40 8.14
CA GLN A 176 12.56 22.05 8.49
C GLN A 176 12.47 22.93 9.75
N GLN A 177 11.34 23.59 9.98
CA GLN A 177 11.13 24.40 11.18
C GLN A 177 11.01 23.53 12.44
N TYR A 178 10.28 22.42 12.36
CA TYR A 178 10.03 21.53 13.50
C TYR A 178 11.11 20.45 13.69
N SER A 179 11.97 20.20 12.69
CA SER A 179 13.06 19.21 12.74
C SER A 179 14.08 19.48 13.85
N LYS A 180 14.14 20.71 14.37
CA LYS A 180 14.96 21.07 15.55
C LYS A 180 14.42 20.54 16.87
N ARG A 181 13.14 20.13 16.91
CA ARG A 181 12.42 19.76 18.14
C ARG A 181 11.77 18.38 18.04
N CYS A 182 11.43 17.94 16.83
CA CYS A 182 10.74 16.69 16.56
C CYS A 182 11.58 15.85 15.61
N HIS A 183 11.55 14.52 15.77
CA HIS A 183 12.12 13.62 14.78
C HIS A 183 11.44 13.82 13.40
N ALA A 184 12.21 13.83 12.32
CA ALA A 184 11.70 14.23 11.00
C ALA A 184 11.30 13.06 10.10
N LEU A 185 11.74 11.82 10.36
CA LEU A 185 11.57 10.71 9.42
C LEU A 185 10.11 10.42 9.02
N LEU A 186 9.19 10.28 9.98
CA LEU A 186 7.77 10.06 9.66
C LEU A 186 7.17 11.23 8.86
N PRO A 187 7.35 12.51 9.27
CA PRO A 187 7.00 13.65 8.43
C PRO A 187 7.62 13.62 7.03
N THR A 188 8.89 13.20 6.89
CA THR A 188 9.57 13.07 5.60
C THR A 188 8.94 11.97 4.74
N PHE A 189 8.54 10.84 5.32
CA PHE A 189 7.81 9.78 4.61
C PHE A 189 6.59 10.34 3.88
N TRP A 190 5.75 11.09 4.60
CA TRP A 190 4.57 11.74 4.03
C TRP A 190 4.91 12.87 3.05
N LEU A 191 6.06 13.55 3.21
CA LEU A 191 6.54 14.52 2.23
C LEU A 191 6.89 13.84 0.91
N GLU A 192 7.54 12.68 0.92
CA GLU A 192 7.85 11.95 -0.31
C GLU A 192 6.56 11.43 -1.00
N VAL A 193 5.55 11.03 -0.25
CA VAL A 193 4.21 10.73 -0.82
C VAL A 193 3.65 11.96 -1.53
N LEU A 194 3.75 13.14 -0.90
CA LEU A 194 3.27 14.38 -1.50
C LEU A 194 4.02 14.70 -2.79
N ARG A 195 5.35 14.54 -2.79
CA ARG A 195 6.19 14.73 -3.98
C ARG A 195 5.79 13.80 -5.10
N GLU A 196 5.66 12.52 -4.80
CA GLU A 196 5.32 11.50 -5.78
C GLU A 196 3.94 11.73 -6.40
N LEU A 197 2.94 12.18 -5.63
CA LEU A 197 1.63 12.57 -6.17
C LEU A 197 1.71 13.69 -7.22
N HIS A 198 2.60 14.67 -7.04
CA HIS A 198 2.77 15.80 -7.96
C HIS A 198 3.69 15.49 -9.15
N ARG A 199 4.18 14.26 -9.28
CA ARG A 199 4.92 13.82 -10.48
C ARG A 199 3.98 13.33 -11.58
N TYR A 200 2.70 13.14 -11.30
CA TYR A 200 1.74 12.64 -12.28
C TYR A 200 1.08 13.81 -13.01
N GLU A 201 1.09 13.78 -14.34
CA GLU A 201 0.40 14.73 -15.19
C GLU A 201 -0.59 14.00 -16.10
N SER A 202 -1.74 14.63 -16.36
CA SER A 202 -2.75 14.12 -17.30
C SER A 202 -3.47 15.30 -17.96
N SER A 203 -3.98 15.09 -19.17
CA SER A 203 -4.85 16.07 -19.84
C SER A 203 -6.29 16.07 -19.33
N SER A 204 -6.62 15.19 -18.37
CA SER A 204 -7.98 15.06 -17.82
C SER A 204 -8.37 16.27 -16.96
N PRO A 205 -9.62 16.77 -17.04
CA PRO A 205 -10.08 17.84 -16.16
C PRO A 205 -10.10 17.45 -14.68
N TYR A 206 -10.10 16.15 -14.37
CA TYR A 206 -10.14 15.63 -12.99
C TYR A 206 -8.75 15.42 -12.38
N ILE A 207 -7.66 15.64 -13.12
CA ILE A 207 -6.30 15.43 -12.60
C ILE A 207 -5.98 16.39 -11.44
N GLY A 208 -6.47 17.63 -11.51
CA GLY A 208 -6.28 18.62 -10.47
C GLY A 208 -6.88 18.15 -9.14
N ASP A 209 -8.13 17.67 -9.17
CA ASP A 209 -8.79 17.11 -8.00
C ASP A 209 -8.08 15.81 -7.51
N ALA A 210 -7.64 14.95 -8.44
CA ALA A 210 -6.92 13.72 -8.11
C ALA A 210 -5.55 13.96 -7.46
N ILE A 211 -4.91 15.11 -7.66
CA ILE A 211 -3.64 15.45 -6.99
C ILE A 211 -3.90 16.28 -5.73
N GLU A 212 -4.74 17.31 -5.84
CA GLU A 212 -4.97 18.29 -4.78
C GLU A 212 -5.66 17.67 -3.54
N MET A 213 -6.66 16.81 -3.76
CA MET A 213 -7.44 16.21 -2.66
C MET A 213 -6.59 15.30 -1.77
N PRO A 214 -5.86 14.28 -2.29
CA PRO A 214 -4.94 13.50 -1.46
C PRO A 214 -3.83 14.36 -0.87
N ALA A 215 -3.28 15.31 -1.64
CA ALA A 215 -2.22 16.19 -1.17
C ALA A 215 -2.63 16.98 0.08
N ARG A 216 -3.84 17.58 0.09
CA ARG A 216 -4.37 18.30 1.26
C ARG A 216 -4.51 17.41 2.49
N ILE A 217 -4.89 16.14 2.31
CA ILE A 217 -5.00 15.18 3.41
C ILE A 217 -3.61 14.82 3.95
N VAL A 218 -2.64 14.56 3.07
CA VAL A 218 -1.25 14.28 3.43
C VAL A 218 -0.63 15.46 4.20
N VAL A 219 -0.81 16.70 3.72
CA VAL A 219 -0.37 17.92 4.42
C VAL A 219 -1.00 18.01 5.81
N ARG A 220 -2.29 17.67 5.94
CA ARG A 220 -2.98 17.65 7.24
C ARG A 220 -2.41 16.57 8.18
N ILE A 221 -2.02 15.41 7.66
CA ILE A 221 -1.33 14.37 8.43
C ILE A 221 0.01 14.90 8.93
N VAL A 222 0.84 15.47 8.06
CA VAL A 222 2.16 16.04 8.45
C VAL A 222 1.98 17.12 9.51
N LYS A 223 1.04 18.04 9.32
CA LYS A 223 0.72 19.08 10.30
C LYS A 223 0.28 18.47 11.62
N GLY A 224 -0.63 17.50 11.60
CA GLY A 224 -1.10 16.80 12.79
C GLY A 224 0.02 16.08 13.54
N LEU A 225 1.01 15.53 12.82
CA LEU A 225 2.21 14.92 13.41
C LEU A 225 3.10 15.96 14.09
N LEU A 226 3.33 17.12 13.47
CA LEU A 226 4.29 18.12 13.96
C LEU A 226 3.73 19.09 15.00
N THR A 227 2.43 19.42 14.93
CA THR A 227 1.84 20.51 15.73
C THR A 227 0.87 20.06 16.80
N GLU A 228 0.26 18.88 16.67
CA GLU A 228 -0.82 18.44 17.58
C GLU A 228 -0.42 17.25 18.46
N ALA A 229 -1.02 17.16 19.65
CA ALA A 229 -0.86 16.01 20.53
C ALA A 229 -1.80 14.85 20.10
N PRO A 230 -1.34 13.59 20.06
CA PRO A 230 -0.09 13.10 20.66
C PRO A 230 1.13 13.14 19.74
N GLY A 231 0.97 13.39 18.43
CA GLY A 231 2.05 13.24 17.45
C GLY A 231 3.29 14.09 17.76
N ALA A 232 3.10 15.37 18.08
CA ALA A 232 4.23 16.26 18.35
C ALA A 232 5.02 15.83 19.59
N ARG A 233 4.33 15.35 20.64
CA ARG A 233 4.96 14.87 21.88
C ARG A 233 5.74 13.58 21.64
N LEU A 234 5.14 12.64 20.92
CA LEU A 234 5.78 11.37 20.57
C LEU A 234 7.05 11.57 19.73
N LEU A 235 7.02 12.47 18.75
CA LEU A 235 8.18 12.80 17.94
C LEU A 235 9.27 13.55 18.72
N GLN A 236 8.89 14.38 19.69
CA GLN A 236 9.83 15.03 20.61
C GLN A 236 10.51 14.03 21.54
N ASP A 237 9.76 13.06 22.07
CA ASP A 237 10.32 12.03 22.94
C ASP A 237 11.20 11.05 22.18
N LEU A 238 10.84 10.71 20.94
CA LEU A 238 11.70 9.93 20.06
C LEU A 238 13.03 10.62 19.77
N MET A 239 13.02 11.94 19.54
CA MET A 239 14.25 12.71 19.28
C MET A 239 15.25 12.63 20.44
N LYS A 240 14.81 12.36 21.67
CA LYS A 240 15.69 12.14 22.83
C LYS A 240 16.32 10.74 22.84
N LYS A 241 15.66 9.76 22.22
CA LYS A 241 16.05 8.34 22.22
C LYS A 241 16.84 7.93 20.98
N ARG A 242 16.60 8.57 19.84
CA ARG A 242 17.12 8.17 18.52
C ARG A 242 17.78 9.36 17.81
N ALA A 243 18.83 9.07 17.05
CA ALA A 243 19.47 10.04 16.17
C ALA A 243 18.50 10.50 15.08
N GLN A 244 18.67 11.73 14.61
CA GLN A 244 17.77 12.34 13.64
C GLN A 244 18.00 11.79 12.24
N GLU A 245 16.95 11.20 11.66
CA GLU A 245 16.93 10.71 10.28
C GLU A 245 16.03 11.62 9.43
N ASN A 246 16.57 12.12 8.31
CA ASN A 246 15.93 13.14 7.47
C ASN A 246 15.67 12.68 6.03
N TYR A 247 16.07 11.47 5.65
CA TYR A 247 15.93 10.93 4.30
C TYR A 247 15.33 9.54 4.34
N LEU A 248 14.60 9.16 3.29
CA LEU A 248 14.10 7.80 3.10
C LEU A 248 15.15 6.92 2.42
N ASP A 249 15.14 5.64 2.74
CA ASP A 249 15.95 4.64 2.03
C ASP A 249 15.28 4.26 0.70
N ALA A 250 16.05 3.68 -0.23
CA ALA A 250 15.54 3.34 -1.55
C ALA A 250 14.32 2.39 -1.52
N SER A 251 14.30 1.44 -0.58
CA SER A 251 13.15 0.52 -0.40
C SER A 251 11.90 1.25 0.09
N GLU A 252 12.06 2.25 0.97
CA GLU A 252 10.96 3.04 1.50
C GLU A 252 10.36 3.92 0.39
N ILE A 253 11.22 4.50 -0.46
CA ILE A 253 10.82 5.27 -1.64
C ILE A 253 10.07 4.37 -2.63
N GLU A 254 10.59 3.19 -2.95
CA GLU A 254 9.95 2.23 -3.86
C GLU A 254 8.53 1.86 -3.40
N ARG A 255 8.32 1.69 -2.09
CA ARG A 255 6.98 1.44 -1.52
C ARG A 255 6.04 2.62 -1.64
N VAL A 256 6.55 3.84 -1.47
CA VAL A 256 5.78 5.07 -1.72
C VAL A 256 5.36 5.15 -3.19
N GLU A 257 6.31 4.94 -4.11
CA GLU A 257 6.05 4.94 -5.55
C GLU A 257 5.02 3.87 -5.94
N ARG A 258 5.13 2.65 -5.40
CA ARG A 258 4.14 1.57 -5.61
C ARG A 258 2.75 1.96 -5.11
N ALA A 259 2.66 2.55 -3.91
CA ALA A 259 1.37 2.94 -3.33
C ALA A 259 0.69 4.03 -4.17
N VAL A 260 1.44 5.05 -4.60
CA VAL A 260 0.93 6.14 -5.44
C VAL A 260 0.60 5.67 -6.85
N SER A 261 1.42 4.80 -7.44
CA SER A 261 1.12 4.22 -8.76
C SER A 261 -0.19 3.42 -8.74
N LYS A 262 -0.44 2.63 -7.68
CA LYS A 262 -1.69 1.88 -7.53
C LYS A 262 -2.91 2.80 -7.35
N TYR A 263 -2.72 3.98 -6.76
CA TYR A 263 -3.77 4.99 -6.66
C TYR A 263 -4.14 5.56 -8.03
N PHE A 264 -3.16 5.95 -8.83
CA PHE A 264 -3.42 6.44 -10.19
C PHE A 264 -3.98 5.36 -11.12
N SER A 265 -3.55 4.10 -10.99
CA SER A 265 -4.15 2.99 -11.74
C SER A 265 -5.63 2.79 -11.37
N GLY A 266 -6.01 2.99 -10.11
CA GLY A 266 -7.40 2.90 -9.66
C GLY A 266 -8.30 4.02 -10.21
N LEU A 267 -7.69 5.14 -10.61
CA LEU A 267 -8.33 6.32 -11.18
C LEU A 267 -8.32 6.35 -12.72
N GLU A 268 -7.78 5.34 -13.40
CA GLU A 268 -7.70 5.34 -14.87
C GLU A 268 -9.04 5.57 -15.54
N ASP A 269 -10.09 4.91 -15.06
CA ASP A 269 -11.45 5.01 -15.59
C ASP A 269 -11.98 6.45 -15.47
N VAL A 270 -11.71 7.10 -14.32
CA VAL A 270 -12.08 8.51 -14.05
C VAL A 270 -11.29 9.46 -14.94
N LEU A 271 -9.98 9.22 -15.09
CA LEU A 271 -9.08 10.08 -15.86
C LEU A 271 -9.35 10.00 -17.36
N LYS A 272 -9.74 8.83 -17.87
CA LYS A 272 -10.20 8.63 -19.27
C LYS A 272 -11.60 9.20 -19.52
N GLY A 273 -12.35 9.49 -18.46
CA GLY A 273 -13.74 9.97 -18.55
C GLY A 273 -14.73 8.87 -18.92
N GLU A 274 -14.41 7.62 -18.60
CA GLU A 274 -15.29 6.47 -18.79
C GLU A 274 -16.34 6.40 -17.66
N ASP A 275 -17.46 5.71 -17.90
CA ASP A 275 -18.50 5.52 -16.90
C ASP A 275 -17.98 4.64 -15.75
N VAL A 276 -17.81 5.23 -14.58
CA VAL A 276 -17.24 4.54 -13.42
C VAL A 276 -18.35 3.98 -12.53
N ASN A 277 -18.23 2.70 -12.18
CA ASN A 277 -19.08 2.07 -11.17
C ASN A 277 -18.69 2.55 -9.76
N VAL A 278 -19.31 3.64 -9.31
CA VAL A 278 -19.03 4.26 -8.01
C VAL A 278 -19.24 3.29 -6.85
N GLN A 279 -20.30 2.47 -6.90
CA GLN A 279 -20.65 1.56 -5.80
C GLN A 279 -19.60 0.47 -5.60
N GLU A 280 -19.05 -0.05 -6.70
CA GLU A 280 -17.98 -1.05 -6.65
C GLU A 280 -16.68 -0.46 -6.09
N LYS A 281 -16.28 0.74 -6.55
CA LYS A 281 -15.08 1.41 -6.03
C LYS A 281 -15.19 1.74 -4.53
N ILE A 282 -16.39 2.13 -4.07
CA ILE A 282 -16.67 2.34 -2.63
C ILE A 282 -16.62 1.02 -1.86
N LEU A 283 -17.19 -0.07 -2.38
CA LEU A 283 -17.15 -1.38 -1.75
C LEU A 283 -15.71 -1.91 -1.61
N ASP A 284 -14.90 -1.75 -2.66
CA ASP A 284 -13.48 -2.10 -2.61
C ASP A 284 -12.74 -1.25 -1.56
N ALA A 285 -13.08 0.04 -1.45
CA ALA A 285 -12.49 0.93 -0.46
C ALA A 285 -12.89 0.53 0.98
N HIS A 286 -14.13 0.12 1.21
CA HIS A 286 -14.54 -0.49 2.49
C HIS A 286 -13.74 -1.76 2.78
N THR A 287 -13.56 -2.63 1.78
CA THR A 287 -12.80 -3.86 1.95
C THR A 287 -11.33 -3.58 2.31
N ALA A 288 -10.73 -2.56 1.69
CA ALA A 288 -9.38 -2.11 2.02
C ALA A 288 -9.30 -1.48 3.41
N PHE A 289 -10.33 -0.71 3.81
CA PHE A 289 -10.44 -0.08 5.12
C PHE A 289 -10.65 -1.09 6.25
N ASP A 290 -11.45 -2.13 6.04
CA ASP A 290 -11.61 -3.25 6.99
C ASP A 290 -10.28 -4.01 7.15
N GLY A 291 -9.50 -4.09 6.06
CA GLY A 291 -8.14 -4.63 6.02
C GLY A 291 -7.05 -3.69 6.57
N PHE A 292 -7.40 -2.59 7.25
CA PHE A 292 -6.44 -1.59 7.70
C PHE A 292 -5.38 -2.16 8.65
N GLY A 293 -4.12 -1.80 8.41
CA GLY A 293 -2.98 -2.27 9.17
C GLY A 293 -2.88 -1.60 10.55
N TRP A 294 -3.43 -2.24 11.58
CA TRP A 294 -3.30 -1.80 12.97
C TRP A 294 -1.91 -2.07 13.59
N GLY A 295 -1.13 -2.95 12.96
CA GLY A 295 0.20 -3.34 13.43
C GLY A 295 0.19 -4.18 14.71
N GLY A 296 1.40 -4.54 15.17
CA GLY A 296 1.59 -5.36 16.38
C GLY A 296 1.34 -4.60 17.69
N PRO A 297 1.29 -5.32 18.83
CA PRO A 297 1.01 -4.73 20.14
C PRO A 297 2.12 -3.78 20.61
N ASP A 298 3.34 -3.94 20.10
CA ASP A 298 4.52 -3.17 20.50
C ASP A 298 4.56 -1.76 19.90
N LEU A 299 3.64 -1.44 18.99
CA LEU A 299 3.64 -0.18 18.24
C LEU A 299 2.77 0.89 18.91
N GLU A 300 3.14 2.15 18.72
CA GLU A 300 2.37 3.31 19.17
C GLU A 300 1.08 3.49 18.34
N LYS A 301 -0.04 2.98 18.87
CA LYS A 301 -1.35 2.95 18.20
C LYS A 301 -2.00 4.31 18.03
N ARG A 302 -1.63 5.34 18.81
CA ARG A 302 -2.30 6.65 18.74
C ARG A 302 -2.05 7.38 17.41
N LEU A 303 -0.87 7.19 16.82
CA LEU A 303 -0.56 7.73 15.49
C LEU A 303 -1.32 6.97 14.40
N ILE A 304 -1.35 5.64 14.49
CA ILE A 304 -2.08 4.75 13.58
C ILE A 304 -3.59 5.09 13.60
N LYS A 305 -4.16 5.31 14.79
CA LYS A 305 -5.56 5.73 14.94
C LYS A 305 -5.86 7.07 14.27
N ARG A 306 -4.93 8.03 14.28
CA ARG A 306 -5.10 9.31 13.58
C ARG A 306 -5.10 9.15 12.06
N ILE A 307 -4.29 8.25 11.53
CA ILE A 307 -4.30 7.92 10.09
C ILE A 307 -5.63 7.25 9.74
N ASN A 308 -6.08 6.30 10.57
CA ASN A 308 -7.36 5.63 10.39
C ASN A 308 -8.55 6.61 10.40
N GLN A 309 -8.53 7.63 11.26
CA GLN A 309 -9.54 8.70 11.24
C GLN A 309 -9.56 9.49 9.92
N ARG A 310 -8.40 9.68 9.26
CA ARG A 310 -8.37 10.31 7.94
C ARG A 310 -8.92 9.40 6.85
N CYS A 311 -8.71 8.09 6.96
CA CYS A 311 -9.36 7.11 6.09
C CYS A 311 -10.88 7.13 6.28
N GLU A 312 -11.36 7.18 7.53
CA GLU A 312 -12.80 7.25 7.84
C GLU A 312 -13.45 8.53 7.30
N GLU A 313 -12.79 9.69 7.49
CA GLU A 313 -13.23 10.96 6.89
C GLU A 313 -13.30 10.88 5.35
N ALA A 314 -12.31 10.25 4.71
CA ALA A 314 -12.29 10.07 3.26
C ALA A 314 -13.42 9.14 2.78
N MET A 315 -13.65 8.02 3.47
CA MET A 315 -14.78 7.11 3.18
C MET A 315 -16.12 7.81 3.33
N GLN A 316 -16.32 8.56 4.42
CA GLN A 316 -17.55 9.29 4.62
C GLN A 316 -17.80 10.31 3.50
N ASN A 317 -16.76 10.99 3.00
CA ASN A 317 -16.86 11.89 1.86
C ASN A 317 -17.15 11.15 0.54
N ALA A 318 -16.67 9.92 0.39
CA ALA A 318 -17.01 9.07 -0.75
C ALA A 318 -18.49 8.67 -0.74
N GLU A 319 -19.03 8.30 0.43
CA GLU A 319 -20.43 7.88 0.58
C GLU A 319 -21.42 9.05 0.46
N THR A 320 -21.08 10.21 1.02
CA THR A 320 -21.98 11.38 1.10
C THR A 320 -21.81 12.36 -0.05
N GLY A 321 -20.78 12.19 -0.87
CA GLY A 321 -20.48 13.05 -2.02
C GLY A 321 -21.62 13.07 -3.04
N SER A 322 -21.82 14.22 -3.69
CA SER A 322 -22.83 14.37 -4.76
C SER A 322 -22.25 14.16 -6.16
N ASP A 323 -20.92 14.19 -6.30
CA ASP A 323 -20.21 14.13 -7.56
C ASP A 323 -19.52 12.76 -7.73
N PRO A 324 -19.97 11.90 -8.68
CA PRO A 324 -19.48 10.53 -8.87
C PRO A 324 -17.96 10.43 -8.99
N GLN A 325 -17.33 11.33 -9.75
CA GLN A 325 -15.88 11.30 -9.98
C GLN A 325 -15.12 11.61 -8.68
N ARG A 326 -15.59 12.57 -7.90
CA ARG A 326 -15.01 12.90 -6.59
C ARG A 326 -15.26 11.81 -5.55
N GLN A 327 -16.39 11.11 -5.61
CA GLN A 327 -16.65 9.95 -4.74
C GLN A 327 -15.61 8.85 -5.00
N VAL A 328 -15.32 8.56 -6.27
CA VAL A 328 -14.28 7.59 -6.64
C VAL A 328 -12.90 8.05 -6.19
N ILE A 329 -12.57 9.35 -6.37
CA ILE A 329 -11.31 9.91 -5.88
C ILE A 329 -11.19 9.72 -4.36
N TYR A 330 -12.22 10.00 -3.58
CA TYR A 330 -12.21 9.76 -2.13
C TYR A 330 -12.10 8.28 -1.76
N ALA A 331 -12.75 7.38 -2.49
CA ALA A 331 -12.62 5.94 -2.29
C ALA A 331 -11.18 5.45 -2.54
N GLU A 332 -10.55 5.92 -3.63
CA GLU A 332 -9.15 5.60 -3.94
C GLU A 332 -8.17 6.28 -2.96
N ILE A 333 -8.48 7.47 -2.43
CA ILE A 333 -7.70 8.09 -1.35
C ILE A 333 -7.68 7.18 -0.11
N THR A 334 -8.83 6.58 0.27
CA THR A 334 -8.87 5.63 1.39
C THR A 334 -7.94 4.45 1.12
N LYS A 335 -7.99 3.86 -0.09
CA LYS A 335 -7.10 2.75 -0.47
C LYS A 335 -5.63 3.17 -0.42
N LEU A 336 -5.28 4.35 -0.91
CA LEU A 336 -3.93 4.92 -0.85
C LEU A 336 -3.44 5.03 0.60
N LEU A 337 -4.24 5.64 1.49
CA LEU A 337 -3.86 5.81 2.89
C LEU A 337 -3.70 4.45 3.61
N CYS A 338 -4.55 3.47 3.30
CA CYS A 338 -4.41 2.11 3.83
C CYS A 338 -3.11 1.45 3.35
N LYS A 339 -2.77 1.59 2.06
CA LYS A 339 -1.52 1.06 1.49
C LYS A 339 -0.28 1.74 2.08
N LEU A 340 -0.29 3.06 2.24
CA LEU A 340 0.79 3.80 2.88
C LEU A 340 0.97 3.39 4.34
N GLN A 341 -0.13 3.13 5.06
CA GLN A 341 -0.05 2.57 6.41
C GLN A 341 0.59 1.18 6.41
N HIS A 342 0.24 0.31 5.45
CA HIS A 342 0.90 -1.00 5.32
C HIS A 342 2.39 -0.86 4.96
N ALA A 343 2.76 0.09 4.12
CA ALA A 343 4.15 0.40 3.80
C ALA A 343 4.95 0.84 5.05
N ILE A 344 4.38 1.72 5.89
CA ILE A 344 4.98 2.13 7.17
C ILE A 344 5.21 0.92 8.10
N LEU A 345 4.28 -0.03 8.13
CA LEU A 345 4.37 -1.22 8.97
C LEU A 345 5.32 -2.28 8.42
N ALA A 346 5.43 -2.40 7.10
CA ALA A 346 6.31 -3.35 6.43
C ALA A 346 7.79 -2.94 6.52
N GLU A 347 8.08 -1.64 6.61
CA GLU A 347 9.45 -1.13 6.68
C GLU A 347 10.06 -1.26 8.08
N PRO A 348 11.20 -1.94 8.26
CA PRO A 348 11.81 -2.15 9.57
C PRO A 348 12.08 -0.86 10.32
N ARG A 349 12.61 0.16 9.62
CA ARG A 349 13.04 1.43 10.20
C ARG A 349 11.87 2.27 10.68
N LEU A 350 10.82 2.41 9.86
CA LEU A 350 9.59 3.13 10.20
C LEU A 350 8.83 2.43 11.33
N ARG A 351 8.78 1.10 11.31
CA ARG A 351 8.17 0.27 12.36
C ARG A 351 8.93 0.37 13.70
N GLU A 352 10.25 0.35 13.68
CA GLU A 352 11.07 0.53 14.88
C GLU A 352 10.82 1.88 15.53
N ILE A 353 10.67 2.93 14.73
CA ILE A 353 10.31 4.26 15.22
C ILE A 353 8.97 4.22 15.97
N LEU A 354 7.95 3.58 15.39
CA LEU A 354 6.65 3.44 16.05
C LEU A 354 6.74 2.61 17.34
N ALA A 355 7.65 1.63 17.41
CA ALA A 355 7.89 0.84 18.62
C ALA A 355 8.59 1.67 19.71
N GLN A 356 9.60 2.45 19.37
CA GLN A 356 10.38 3.28 20.30
C GLN A 356 9.60 4.48 20.87
N MET A 357 8.56 4.90 20.14
CA MET A 357 7.60 5.92 20.58
C MET A 357 6.63 5.41 21.64
N LYS A 358 6.42 4.09 21.75
CA LYS A 358 5.59 3.53 22.80
C LYS A 358 6.26 3.79 24.17
N PRO A 359 5.56 4.42 25.12
CA PRO A 359 6.13 4.81 26.42
C PRO A 359 6.48 3.61 27.29
#